data_AF-A0A1Y1LGR9-F1
#
_entry.id   AF-A0A1Y1LGR9-F1
#
_cell.length_a   1.000
_cell.length_b   1.000
_cell.length_c   1.000
_cell.angle_alpha   90.00
_cell.angle_beta   90.00
_cell.angle_gamma   90.00
#
_symmetry.space_group_name_H-M   'P 1'
#
loop_
_entity.id
_entity.type
_entity.pdbx_description
1 polymer ?
#
loop_
_entity_poly.entity_id
_entity_poly.type
_entity_poly.pdbx_seq_one_letter_code
_entity_poly.pdbx_strand_id
1 'polypeptide(L)'
;FMNILARFNMGKRLNLVQRNSFNIRSTLAALRYNSGFRWQENASNNIFKSTGKYLRKYITSKANTRVLRKNRETIGARYNKKHAKTTQKDIAYKPDVADIQLCPEDMDTEIKRLIDRLTITQEQQQQIAAQTVGQFDNPLYLSERKYRLTASNFGQIIKQRGTTRLPQFGKEDLRAA
;
A
#
# COMPACT_ATOMS: atom_id res chain seq x y z
N PHE A 1 10.16 -19.25 27.47
CA PHE A 1 11.43 -18.54 27.23
C PHE A 1 11.27 -17.25 26.40
N MET A 2 10.73 -17.31 25.16
CA MET A 2 10.50 -16.12 24.32
C MET A 2 9.57 -15.04 24.90
N ASN A 3 8.63 -15.42 25.78
CA ASN A 3 7.71 -14.49 26.47
C ASN A 3 8.43 -13.62 27.54
N ILE A 4 9.51 -14.14 28.14
CA ILE A 4 10.31 -13.40 29.14
C ILE A 4 11.23 -12.39 28.45
N LEU A 5 11.86 -12.76 27.34
CA LEU A 5 12.66 -11.87 26.49
C LEU A 5 11.85 -10.68 25.94
N ALA A 6 10.58 -10.91 25.59
CA ALA A 6 9.67 -9.85 25.14
C ALA A 6 9.31 -8.83 26.24
N ARG A 7 9.37 -9.22 27.53
CA ARG A 7 9.15 -8.32 28.67
C ARG A 7 10.30 -7.35 28.91
N PHE A 8 11.53 -7.70 28.49
CA PHE A 8 12.73 -6.88 28.64
C PHE A 8 13.06 -6.03 27.40
N ASN A 9 12.82 -6.53 26.18
CA ASN A 9 13.24 -5.87 24.93
C ASN A 9 12.22 -4.88 24.32
N MET A 10 11.77 -3.87 25.08
CA MET A 10 11.16 -2.65 24.48
C MET A 10 9.81 -2.78 23.72
N GLY A 11 9.03 -3.85 23.85
CA GLY A 11 7.60 -3.82 23.45
C GLY A 11 6.74 -2.84 24.28
N LYS A 12 7.31 -2.37 25.41
CA LYS A 12 6.68 -1.50 26.41
C LYS A 12 6.73 0.00 26.12
N ARG A 13 7.61 0.51 25.25
CA ARG A 13 7.78 1.98 25.10
C ARG A 13 6.74 2.66 24.19
N LEU A 14 6.07 1.94 23.29
CA LEU A 14 5.06 2.50 22.38
C LEU A 14 3.60 2.38 22.88
N ASN A 15 3.36 1.69 23.99
CA ASN A 15 2.00 1.38 24.50
C ASN A 15 1.69 2.06 25.84
N LEU A 16 2.34 3.20 26.12
CA LEU A 16 2.37 3.84 27.44
C LEU A 16 1.18 4.75 27.77
N VAL A 17 0.23 5.02 26.86
CA VAL A 17 -0.74 6.11 27.11
C VAL A 17 -2.15 5.65 27.49
N GLN A 18 -2.45 4.36 27.58
CA GLN A 18 -3.77 3.89 28.01
C GLN A 18 -3.69 2.83 29.11
N ARG A 19 -4.12 3.23 30.31
CA ARG A 19 -4.33 2.36 31.49
C ARG A 19 -5.13 1.11 31.08
N ASN A 20 -4.75 -0.06 31.59
CA ASN A 20 -5.31 -1.40 31.25
C ASN A 20 -5.05 -1.98 29.84
N SER A 21 -4.38 -1.28 28.91
CA SER A 21 -4.18 -1.79 27.54
C SER A 21 -3.39 -3.11 27.47
N PHE A 22 -2.39 -3.30 28.33
CA PHE A 22 -1.59 -4.53 28.39
C PHE A 22 -2.40 -5.71 28.93
N ASN A 23 -3.10 -5.52 30.06
CA ASN A 23 -3.90 -6.57 30.69
C ASN A 23 -5.02 -7.04 29.76
N ILE A 24 -5.66 -6.13 29.04
CA ILE A 24 -6.68 -6.49 28.04
C ILE A 24 -6.04 -7.30 26.91
N ARG A 25 -4.87 -6.90 26.39
CA ARG A 25 -4.20 -7.68 25.33
C ARG A 25 -3.79 -9.08 25.77
N SER A 26 -3.30 -9.23 27.01
CA SER A 26 -2.90 -10.54 27.53
C SER A 26 -4.11 -11.46 27.73
N THR A 27 -5.22 -10.95 28.29
CA THR A 27 -6.45 -11.73 28.45
C THR A 27 -7.09 -12.09 27.11
N LEU A 28 -7.15 -11.15 26.16
CA LEU A 28 -7.64 -11.41 24.81
C LEU A 28 -6.77 -12.45 24.08
N ALA A 29 -5.45 -12.43 24.28
CA ALA A 29 -4.56 -13.43 23.71
C ALA A 29 -4.83 -14.83 24.30
N ALA A 30 -5.02 -14.92 25.62
CA ALA A 30 -5.38 -16.17 26.28
C ALA A 30 -6.74 -16.71 25.81
N LEU A 31 -7.76 -15.87 25.73
CA LEU A 31 -9.09 -16.23 25.19
C LEU A 31 -8.99 -16.74 23.76
N ARG A 32 -8.23 -16.05 22.91
CA ARG A 32 -8.03 -16.46 21.52
C ARG A 32 -7.29 -17.78 21.40
N TYR A 33 -6.34 -18.05 22.30
CA TYR A 33 -5.61 -19.31 22.33
C TYR A 33 -6.54 -20.47 22.71
N ASN A 34 -7.33 -20.30 23.77
CA ASN A 34 -8.23 -21.34 24.29
C ASN A 34 -9.45 -21.58 23.39
N SER A 35 -10.12 -20.51 22.95
CA SER A 35 -11.40 -20.58 22.23
C SER A 35 -11.26 -20.41 20.71
N GLY A 36 -10.05 -20.24 20.20
CA GLY A 36 -9.77 -20.05 18.77
C GLY A 36 -10.19 -18.68 18.24
N PHE A 37 -10.09 -18.45 16.92
CA PHE A 37 -10.28 -17.11 16.34
C PHE A 37 -11.74 -16.64 16.25
N ARG A 38 -12.72 -17.53 16.42
CA ARG A 38 -14.17 -17.23 16.35
C ARG A 38 -14.77 -16.86 17.71
N TRP A 39 -13.96 -16.80 18.78
CA TRP A 39 -14.44 -16.53 20.14
C TRP A 39 -15.27 -15.24 20.24
N GLN A 40 -14.91 -14.21 19.46
CA GLN A 40 -15.61 -12.93 19.41
C GLN A 40 -16.99 -13.02 18.76
N GLU A 41 -17.19 -13.97 17.84
CA GLU A 41 -18.47 -14.15 17.13
C GLU A 41 -19.54 -14.63 18.10
N ASN A 42 -19.22 -15.65 18.90
CA ASN A 42 -20.14 -16.19 19.89
C ASN A 42 -20.47 -15.15 20.96
N ALA A 43 -19.45 -14.46 21.49
CA ALA A 43 -19.67 -13.39 22.46
C ALA A 43 -20.49 -12.23 21.85
N SER A 44 -20.20 -11.84 20.61
CA SER A 44 -20.93 -10.79 19.91
C SER A 44 -22.38 -11.19 19.63
N ASN A 45 -22.66 -12.45 19.29
CA ASN A 45 -24.01 -12.94 19.02
C ASN A 45 -24.83 -13.12 20.31
N ASN A 46 -24.16 -13.36 21.44
CA ASN A 46 -24.82 -13.44 22.75
C ASN A 46 -25.19 -12.05 23.29
N ILE A 47 -24.32 -11.05 23.08
CA ILE A 47 -24.55 -9.67 23.53
C ILE A 47 -25.43 -8.90 22.54
N PHE A 48 -25.15 -9.06 21.25
CA PHE A 48 -25.85 -8.42 20.15
C PHE A 48 -26.54 -9.47 19.29
N LYS A 49 -27.74 -9.19 18.78
CA LYS A 49 -28.46 -10.15 17.91
C LYS A 49 -27.70 -10.51 16.61
N SER A 50 -26.66 -9.76 16.25
CA SER A 50 -25.83 -10.07 15.09
C SER A 50 -24.38 -9.56 15.21
N THR A 51 -23.48 -10.27 14.53
CA THR A 51 -22.08 -9.87 14.37
C THR A 51 -21.93 -8.77 13.31
N GLY A 52 -21.29 -7.65 13.68
CA GLY A 52 -21.06 -6.51 12.79
C GLY A 52 -20.21 -6.81 11.55
N LYS A 53 -20.40 -6.01 10.48
CA LYS A 53 -19.77 -6.18 9.15
C LYS A 53 -18.26 -6.40 9.20
N TYR A 54 -17.54 -5.58 9.98
CA TYR A 54 -16.08 -5.65 10.06
C TYR A 54 -15.59 -6.91 10.78
N LEU A 55 -16.26 -7.31 11.86
CA LEU A 55 -15.93 -8.54 12.59
C LEU A 55 -16.18 -9.77 11.69
N ARG A 56 -17.29 -9.80 10.95
CA ARG A 56 -17.58 -10.84 9.96
C ARG A 56 -16.51 -10.91 8.87
N LYS A 57 -16.09 -9.77 8.32
CA LYS A 57 -15.00 -9.69 7.32
C LYS A 57 -13.69 -10.24 7.87
N TYR A 58 -13.35 -9.89 9.11
CA TYR A 58 -12.15 -10.41 9.79
C TYR A 58 -12.20 -11.93 9.99
N ILE A 59 -13.32 -12.46 10.50
CA ILE A 59 -13.53 -13.90 10.72
C ILE A 59 -13.40 -14.65 9.40
N THR A 60 -14.09 -14.18 8.36
CA THR A 60 -14.05 -14.79 7.01
C THR A 60 -12.63 -14.80 6.45
N SER A 61 -11.90 -13.67 6.56
CA SER A 61 -10.50 -13.60 6.12
C SER A 61 -9.61 -14.60 6.85
N LYS A 62 -9.75 -14.74 8.18
CA LYS A 62 -8.98 -15.71 8.96
C LYS A 62 -9.34 -17.16 8.66
N ALA A 63 -10.61 -17.46 8.40
CA ALA A 63 -11.05 -18.77 7.94
C ALA A 63 -10.39 -19.12 6.59
N ASN A 64 -10.43 -18.19 5.63
CA ASN A 64 -9.81 -18.37 4.31
C ASN A 64 -8.29 -18.57 4.41
N THR A 65 -7.58 -17.79 5.23
CA THR A 65 -6.14 -17.99 5.45
C THR A 65 -5.84 -19.38 6.01
N ARG A 66 -6.68 -19.92 6.90
CA ARG A 66 -6.50 -21.28 7.44
C ARG A 66 -6.71 -22.35 6.37
N VAL A 67 -7.75 -22.21 5.55
CA VAL A 67 -8.02 -23.13 4.43
C VAL A 67 -6.86 -23.10 3.44
N LEU A 68 -6.42 -21.91 3.03
CA LEU A 68 -5.27 -21.75 2.13
C LEU A 68 -3.99 -22.36 2.72
N ARG A 69 -3.75 -22.21 4.03
CA ARG A 69 -2.59 -22.82 4.68
C ARG A 69 -2.68 -24.34 4.68
N LYS A 70 -3.83 -24.92 5.02
CA LYS A 70 -4.05 -26.38 4.95
C LYS A 70 -3.86 -26.90 3.52
N ASN A 71 -4.41 -26.22 2.52
CA ASN A 71 -4.24 -26.59 1.11
C ASN A 71 -2.76 -26.53 0.67
N ARG A 72 -1.97 -25.60 1.23
CA ARG A 72 -0.52 -25.55 0.99
C ARG A 72 0.25 -26.69 1.68
N GLU A 73 -0.27 -27.19 2.80
CA GLU A 73 0.30 -28.34 3.52
C GLU A 73 -0.03 -29.66 2.80
N THR A 74 -1.23 -29.79 2.21
CA THR A 74 -1.69 -31.03 1.55
C THR A 74 -1.20 -31.20 0.11
N ILE A 75 -0.91 -30.12 -0.62
CA ILE A 75 -0.39 -30.17 -2.00
C ILE A 75 1.10 -30.62 -2.06
N GLY A 76 1.61 -31.19 -0.95
CA GLY A 76 3.03 -31.38 -0.70
C GLY A 76 3.66 -30.02 -0.43
N ALA A 77 4.65 -29.98 0.47
CA ALA A 77 5.53 -28.83 0.57
C ALA A 77 6.08 -28.58 -0.83
N ARG A 78 5.49 -27.63 -1.57
CA ARG A 78 5.97 -27.26 -2.91
C ARG A 78 7.45 -27.10 -2.70
N TYR A 79 8.23 -27.98 -3.34
CA TYR A 79 9.66 -27.82 -3.42
C TYR A 79 9.82 -26.44 -4.01
N ASN A 80 10.03 -25.44 -3.14
CA ASN A 80 10.50 -24.16 -3.56
C ASN A 80 11.85 -24.56 -4.14
N LYS A 81 11.92 -24.80 -5.47
CA LYS A 81 13.18 -24.72 -6.18
C LYS A 81 13.72 -23.41 -5.68
N LYS A 82 14.68 -23.46 -4.77
CA LYS A 82 15.49 -22.29 -4.47
C LYS A 82 16.00 -21.98 -5.84
N HIS A 83 15.48 -20.92 -6.46
CA HIS A 83 16.10 -20.41 -7.66
C HIS A 83 17.53 -20.22 -7.21
N ALA A 84 18.44 -21.08 -7.70
CA ALA A 84 19.84 -20.81 -7.59
C ALA A 84 19.93 -19.36 -8.06
N LYS A 85 20.46 -18.47 -7.23
CA LYS A 85 20.72 -17.12 -7.68
C LYS A 85 21.69 -17.31 -8.83
N THR A 86 21.17 -17.40 -10.05
CA THR A 86 21.99 -17.38 -11.23
C THR A 86 22.57 -15.99 -11.14
N THR A 87 23.86 -15.90 -10.83
CA THR A 87 24.65 -14.71 -11.08
C THR A 87 24.83 -14.60 -12.60
N GLN A 88 23.74 -14.72 -13.36
CA GLN A 88 23.70 -14.14 -14.68
C GLN A 88 23.79 -12.65 -14.39
N LYS A 89 24.97 -12.06 -14.66
CA LYS A 89 25.06 -10.62 -14.87
C LYS A 89 23.91 -10.28 -15.80
N ASP A 90 23.00 -9.40 -15.37
CA ASP A 90 21.91 -8.92 -16.21
C ASP A 90 22.53 -8.31 -17.46
N ILE A 91 22.65 -9.09 -18.55
CA ILE A 91 23.14 -8.61 -19.86
C ILE A 91 22.17 -7.54 -20.41
N ALA A 92 20.96 -7.43 -19.84
CA ALA A 92 19.93 -6.48 -20.21
C ALA A 92 19.78 -5.28 -19.23
N TYR A 93 20.65 -5.12 -18.23
CA TYR A 93 20.69 -3.86 -17.47
C TYR A 93 21.64 -2.90 -18.18
N LYS A 94 21.00 -2.11 -19.06
CA LYS A 94 21.34 -0.80 -19.66
C LYS A 94 22.75 -0.24 -19.41
N PRO A 95 23.37 0.43 -20.40
CA PRO A 95 24.70 1.01 -20.28
C PRO A 95 24.82 1.82 -18.99
N ASP A 96 26.00 1.72 -18.37
CA ASP A 96 26.33 2.26 -17.06
C ASP A 96 25.77 3.69 -16.93
N VAL A 97 24.73 3.85 -16.10
CA VAL A 97 23.96 5.10 -15.99
C VAL A 97 24.81 6.27 -15.48
N ALA A 98 26.05 5.97 -15.05
CA ALA A 98 27.06 6.94 -14.64
C ALA A 98 27.56 7.83 -15.79
N ASP A 99 27.44 7.39 -17.05
CA ASP A 99 27.93 8.13 -18.23
C ASP A 99 26.85 8.95 -18.94
N ILE A 100 25.59 8.86 -18.51
CA ILE A 100 24.51 9.71 -19.03
C ILE A 100 24.58 11.06 -18.31
N GLN A 101 25.59 11.85 -18.65
CA GLN A 101 25.59 13.27 -18.34
C GLN A 101 24.55 13.93 -19.24
N LEU A 102 23.31 14.04 -18.75
CA LEU A 102 22.31 14.86 -19.44
C LEU A 102 22.80 16.31 -19.40
N CYS A 103 22.96 16.90 -20.58
CA CYS A 103 23.35 18.30 -20.70
C CYS A 103 22.32 19.15 -19.94
N PRO A 104 22.72 20.11 -19.09
CA PRO A 104 21.78 21.01 -18.40
C PRO A 104 20.79 21.68 -19.35
N GLU A 105 21.24 22.01 -20.55
CA GLU A 105 20.42 22.59 -21.63
C GLU A 105 19.34 21.61 -22.13
N ASP A 106 19.67 20.32 -22.26
CA ASP A 106 18.71 19.27 -22.65
C ASP A 106 17.68 19.02 -21.54
N MET A 107 18.10 19.13 -20.28
CA MET A 107 17.19 19.09 -19.13
C MET A 107 16.21 20.26 -19.16
N ASP A 108 16.71 21.47 -19.37
CA ASP A 108 15.88 22.68 -19.39
C ASP A 108 14.87 22.67 -20.55
N THR A 109 15.27 22.15 -21.71
CA THR A 109 14.35 22.00 -22.85
C THR A 109 13.25 20.99 -22.57
N GLU A 110 13.57 19.84 -21.97
CA GLU A 110 12.56 18.84 -21.64
C GLU A 110 11.64 19.30 -20.49
N ILE A 111 12.17 20.03 -19.51
CA ILE A 111 11.37 20.67 -18.46
C ILE A 111 10.38 21.66 -19.08
N LYS A 112 10.83 22.52 -20.00
CA LYS A 112 9.93 23.46 -20.70
C LYS A 112 8.85 22.72 -21.48
N ARG A 113 9.23 21.70 -22.26
CA ARG A 113 8.29 20.85 -23.00
C ARG A 113 7.23 20.22 -22.09
N LEU A 114 7.63 19.73 -20.91
CA LEU A 114 6.70 19.17 -19.93
C LEU A 114 5.77 20.24 -19.34
N ILE A 115 6.29 21.42 -19.02
CA ILE A 115 5.49 22.54 -18.51
C ILE A 115 4.47 22.97 -19.57
N ASP A 116 4.88 23.13 -20.83
CA ASP A 116 3.99 23.53 -21.91
C ASP A 116 2.88 22.50 -22.14
N ARG A 117 3.21 21.20 -22.05
CA ARG A 117 2.23 20.11 -22.14
C ARG A 117 1.24 20.09 -20.99
N LEU A 118 1.66 20.47 -19.79
CA LEU A 118 0.82 20.43 -18.58
C LEU A 118 0.05 21.74 -18.34
N THR A 119 0.49 22.82 -18.96
CA THR A 119 -0.12 24.14 -18.88
C THR A 119 -1.31 24.19 -19.80
N ILE A 120 -2.42 24.72 -19.28
CA ILE A 120 -3.71 24.66 -19.94
C ILE A 120 -4.37 26.02 -19.81
N THR A 121 -4.96 26.48 -20.90
CA THR A 121 -5.64 27.77 -20.94
C THR A 121 -6.99 27.70 -20.24
N GLN A 122 -7.52 28.87 -19.87
CA GLN A 122 -8.83 28.94 -19.20
C GLN A 122 -9.98 28.37 -20.05
N GLU A 123 -9.90 28.51 -21.38
CA GLU A 123 -10.88 27.95 -22.31
C GLU A 123 -10.82 26.41 -22.32
N GLN A 124 -9.62 25.84 -22.40
CA GLN A 124 -9.42 24.40 -22.32
C GLN A 124 -9.86 23.84 -20.96
N GLN A 125 -9.67 24.60 -19.88
CA GLN A 125 -10.15 24.21 -18.55
C GLN A 125 -11.67 24.03 -18.53
N GLN A 126 -12.42 24.94 -19.17
CA GLN A 126 -13.88 24.83 -19.27
C GLN A 126 -14.30 23.64 -20.14
N GLN A 127 -13.61 23.40 -21.26
CA GLN A 127 -13.87 22.25 -22.13
C GLN A 127 -13.63 20.93 -21.40
N ILE A 128 -12.51 20.80 -20.70
CA ILE A 128 -12.18 19.60 -19.92
C ILE A 128 -13.21 19.39 -18.81
N ALA A 129 -13.65 20.46 -18.13
CA ALA A 129 -14.70 20.36 -17.13
C ALA A 129 -16.02 19.81 -17.71
N ALA A 130 -16.42 20.28 -18.90
CA ALA A 130 -17.61 19.79 -19.59
C ALA A 130 -17.46 18.34 -20.08
N GLN A 131 -16.28 17.96 -20.58
CA GLN A 131 -16.01 16.62 -21.10
C GLN A 131 -15.81 15.57 -20.02
N THR A 132 -15.44 15.97 -18.81
CA THR A 132 -15.16 15.07 -17.66
C THR A 132 -16.31 14.97 -16.66
N VAL A 133 -17.51 15.41 -17.07
CA VAL A 133 -18.75 15.17 -16.32
C VAL A 133 -18.92 13.64 -16.12
N GLY A 134 -19.26 13.23 -14.90
CA GLY A 134 -19.32 11.82 -14.49
C GLY A 134 -18.09 11.32 -13.71
N GLN A 135 -17.01 12.10 -13.62
CA GLN A 135 -15.83 11.82 -12.79
C GLN A 135 -15.28 10.39 -13.00
N PHE A 136 -15.40 9.50 -12.01
CA PHE A 136 -14.80 8.16 -12.04
C PHE A 136 -15.39 7.23 -13.10
N ASP A 137 -16.62 7.48 -13.55
CA ASP A 137 -17.25 6.69 -14.61
C ASP A 137 -16.80 7.13 -16.01
N ASN A 138 -16.01 8.22 -16.09
CA ASN A 138 -15.50 8.76 -17.34
C ASN A 138 -13.99 8.48 -17.49
N PRO A 139 -13.55 7.75 -18.53
CA PRO A 139 -12.14 7.44 -18.72
C PRO A 139 -11.28 8.68 -18.96
N LEU A 140 -11.84 9.74 -19.59
CA LEU A 140 -11.11 11.00 -19.83
C LEU A 140 -10.78 11.72 -18.52
N TYR A 141 -11.66 11.62 -17.52
CA TYR A 141 -11.39 12.18 -16.19
C TYR A 141 -10.18 11.50 -15.55
N LEU A 142 -10.03 10.18 -15.70
CA LEU A 142 -8.91 9.43 -15.13
C LEU A 142 -7.58 9.78 -15.81
N SER A 143 -7.57 9.92 -17.15
CA SER A 143 -6.38 10.34 -17.88
C SER A 143 -5.96 11.75 -17.50
N GLU A 144 -6.91 12.68 -17.42
CA GLU A 144 -6.64 14.06 -17.02
C GLU A 144 -6.16 14.16 -15.56
N ARG A 145 -6.77 13.39 -14.66
CA ARG A 145 -6.39 13.36 -13.24
C ARG A 145 -5.00 12.77 -13.00
N LYS A 146 -4.50 11.87 -13.87
CA LYS A 146 -3.16 11.23 -13.75
C LYS A 146 -2.03 12.26 -13.72
N TYR A 147 -2.17 13.33 -14.50
CA TYR A 147 -1.13 14.35 -14.68
C TYR A 147 -1.36 15.62 -13.83
N ARG A 148 -2.38 15.63 -12.96
CA ARG A 148 -2.80 16.83 -12.22
C ARG A 148 -2.72 16.68 -10.72
N LEU A 149 -2.33 17.77 -10.07
CA LEU A 149 -2.41 17.92 -8.63
C LEU A 149 -3.86 18.20 -8.22
N THR A 150 -4.47 17.24 -7.53
CA THR A 150 -5.85 17.35 -7.05
C THR A 150 -5.88 17.79 -5.59
N ALA A 151 -6.95 18.48 -5.19
CA ALA A 151 -7.13 18.95 -3.81
C ALA A 151 -7.00 17.83 -2.75
N SER A 152 -7.49 16.62 -3.06
CA SER A 152 -7.38 15.46 -2.17
C SER A 152 -5.93 15.01 -1.90
N ASN A 153 -5.02 15.27 -2.85
CA ASN A 153 -3.64 14.83 -2.79
C ASN A 153 -2.68 15.99 -2.44
N PHE A 154 -3.10 17.23 -2.67
CA PHE A 154 -2.31 18.43 -2.42
C PHE A 154 -1.85 18.54 -0.95
N GLY A 155 -2.74 18.23 -0.01
CA GLY A 155 -2.40 18.22 1.41
C GLY A 155 -1.35 17.17 1.79
N GLN A 156 -1.26 16.05 1.05
CA GLN A 156 -0.21 15.07 1.26
C GLN A 156 1.14 15.62 0.82
N ILE A 157 1.18 16.32 -0.32
CA ILE A 157 2.41 16.89 -0.89
C ILE A 157 2.98 17.98 0.01
N ILE A 158 2.16 18.92 0.50
CA ILE A 158 2.62 19.96 1.43
C ILE A 158 3.19 19.36 2.73
N LYS A 159 2.58 18.26 3.21
CA LYS A 159 2.99 17.62 4.47
C LYS A 159 4.15 16.62 4.30
N GLN A 160 4.70 16.50 3.09
CA GLN A 160 5.81 15.58 2.85
C GLN A 160 7.06 16.01 3.62
N ARG A 161 7.64 15.05 4.33
CA ARG A 161 8.99 15.14 4.88
C ARG A 161 9.94 14.49 3.89
N GLY A 162 11.19 14.97 3.77
CA GLY A 162 12.19 14.46 2.82
C GLY A 162 12.46 12.94 2.87
N THR A 163 12.00 12.25 3.92
CA THR A 163 12.09 10.79 4.09
C THR A 163 10.91 9.99 3.53
N THR A 164 9.86 10.63 3.01
CA THR A 164 8.63 9.96 2.58
C THR A 164 8.68 9.58 1.10
N ARG A 165 8.37 8.32 0.76
CA ARG A 165 8.31 7.84 -0.63
C ARG A 165 7.13 8.49 -1.37
N LEU A 166 7.40 9.05 -2.55
CA LEU A 166 6.40 9.71 -3.40
C LEU A 166 5.32 8.72 -3.89
N PRO A 167 4.05 9.14 -3.99
CA PRO A 167 3.07 8.47 -4.84
C PRO A 167 3.61 8.44 -6.28
N GLN A 168 3.41 7.32 -6.98
CA GLN A 168 3.97 7.14 -8.32
C GLN A 168 3.19 7.99 -9.33
N PHE A 169 3.62 9.24 -9.54
CA PHE A 169 3.19 10.05 -10.68
C PHE A 169 4.10 9.74 -11.87
N GLY A 170 3.52 9.45 -13.04
CA GLY A 170 4.24 9.48 -14.33
C GLY A 170 5.34 8.43 -14.59
N LYS A 171 5.41 7.30 -13.88
CA LYS A 171 6.50 6.31 -14.06
C LYS A 171 6.46 5.48 -15.35
N GLU A 172 5.42 5.60 -16.17
CA GLU A 172 5.20 4.71 -17.31
C GLU A 172 5.75 5.25 -18.64
N ASP A 173 5.91 6.57 -18.77
CA ASP A 173 6.29 7.19 -20.06
C ASP A 173 7.81 7.29 -20.27
N LEU A 174 8.64 6.98 -19.26
CA LEU A 174 10.11 6.90 -19.36
C LEU A 174 10.62 5.56 -19.93
N ARG A 175 9.72 4.73 -20.50
CA ARG A 175 10.06 3.42 -21.10
C ARG A 175 9.91 3.38 -22.62
N ALA A 176 9.57 4.49 -23.26
CA ALA A 176 9.28 4.57 -24.69
C ALA A 176 10.12 5.63 -25.45
N ALA A 177 11.33 5.92 -24.96
CA ALA A 177 12.36 6.64 -25.71
C ALA A 177 13.64 5.81 -25.73
#